data_AF-A0A0M3IX78-F1
#
_entry.id   AF-A0A0M3IX78-F1
#
_cell.length_a   1.000
_cell.length_b   1.000
_cell.length_c   1.000
_cell.angle_alpha   90.00
_cell.angle_beta   90.00
_cell.angle_gamma   90.00
#
_symmetry.space_group_name_H-M   'P 1'
#
loop_
_entity.id
_entity.type
_entity.pdbx_description
1 polymer ?
#
loop_
_entity_poly.entity_id
_entity_poly.type
_entity_poly.pdbx_seq_one_letter_code
_entity_poly.pdbx_strand_id
1 'polypeptide(L)'
;EKADLQRFQPARFDEIIYFARKEWKVLIGALIATTLSGIIFPIFSIIYGSVFKSISQPSRTAMLDGARLDAIFFTILGIFAGAFIFAGCFLFGWTGESITARLRQQLFTHIIYQDGAYFDSPEHTTQKLIEHLSSDVPKIRVAIDQK
;
A
#
# COMPACT_ATOMS: atom_id res chain seq x y z
N GLU A 1 -38.10 -17.03 1.99
CA GLU A 1 -36.99 -17.34 1.06
C GLU A 1 -36.36 -16.13 0.32
N LYS A 2 -36.75 -14.88 0.60
CA LYS A 2 -36.00 -13.68 0.16
C LYS A 2 -35.85 -12.62 1.27
N ALA A 3 -36.13 -12.96 2.52
CA ALA A 3 -36.23 -12.01 3.62
C ALA A 3 -34.92 -11.86 4.43
N ASP A 4 -33.98 -12.80 4.33
CA ASP A 4 -32.71 -12.74 5.09
C ASP A 4 -31.51 -12.24 4.28
N LEU A 5 -31.73 -11.83 3.03
CA LEU A 5 -30.74 -11.18 2.15
C LEU A 5 -30.30 -9.77 2.64
N GLN A 6 -30.54 -9.40 3.91
CA GLN A 6 -30.57 -8.01 4.36
C GLN A 6 -29.76 -7.64 5.63
N ARG A 7 -28.78 -8.42 6.09
CA ARG A 7 -27.95 -7.99 7.24
C ARG A 7 -26.43 -8.08 7.12
N PHE A 8 -25.88 -8.18 5.91
CA PHE A 8 -24.51 -7.69 5.74
C PHE A 8 -24.56 -6.17 5.69
N GLN A 9 -24.55 -5.52 6.86
CA GLN A 9 -24.26 -4.10 6.91
C GLN A 9 -22.87 -3.92 6.31
N PRO A 10 -22.69 -3.01 5.33
CA PRO A 10 -21.35 -2.71 4.83
C PRO A 10 -20.53 -2.31 6.04
N ALA A 11 -19.44 -3.04 6.29
CA ALA A 11 -18.52 -2.72 7.38
C ALA A 11 -18.14 -1.26 7.21
N ARG A 12 -18.42 -0.46 8.24
CA ARG A 12 -18.12 0.96 8.16
C ARG A 12 -16.60 1.11 8.13
N PHE A 13 -16.11 2.06 7.33
CA PHE A 13 -14.67 2.26 7.14
C PHE A 13 -13.91 2.52 8.45
N ASP A 14 -14.57 3.10 9.45
CA ASP A 14 -14.04 3.32 10.80
C ASP A 14 -13.74 2.02 11.55
N GLU A 15 -14.55 0.97 11.37
CA GLU A 15 -14.31 -0.35 11.98
C GLU A 15 -13.08 -1.03 11.37
N ILE A 16 -12.90 -0.89 10.05
CA ILE A 16 -11.73 -1.43 9.34
C ILE A 16 -10.46 -0.68 9.78
N ILE A 17 -10.52 0.64 9.90
CA ILE A 17 -9.41 1.47 10.40
C ILE A 17 -9.13 1.17 11.88
N TYR A 18 -10.15 0.92 12.69
CA TYR A 18 -9.99 0.51 14.08
C TYR A 18 -9.26 -0.83 14.19
N PHE A 19 -9.55 -1.79 13.31
CA PHE A 19 -8.82 -3.06 13.25
C PHE A 19 -7.35 -2.87 12.87
N ALA A 20 -7.06 -1.96 11.93
CA ALA A 20 -5.71 -1.58 11.51
C ALA A 20 -4.95 -0.70 12.55
N ARG A 21 -5.60 -0.27 13.64
CA ARG A 21 -4.99 0.56 14.69
C ARG A 21 -3.77 -0.11 15.33
N LYS A 22 -3.69 -1.43 15.34
CA LYS A 22 -2.55 -2.15 15.93
C LYS A 22 -1.22 -1.85 15.20
N GLU A 23 -1.24 -1.60 13.90
CA GLU A 23 -0.08 -1.24 13.07
C GLU A 23 0.02 0.25 12.73
N TRP A 24 -0.73 1.12 13.43
CA TRP A 24 -0.82 2.55 13.07
C TRP A 24 0.55 3.24 12.94
N LYS A 25 1.54 2.87 13.76
CA LYS A 25 2.91 3.42 13.70
C LYS A 25 3.62 3.06 12.38
N VAL A 26 3.44 1.84 11.91
CA VAL A 26 4.04 1.35 10.65
C VAL A 26 3.36 2.03 9.46
N LEU A 27 2.03 2.18 9.51
CA LEU A 27 1.26 2.92 8.51
C LEU A 27 1.68 4.39 8.42
N ILE A 28 1.92 5.07 9.54
CA ILE A 28 2.42 6.45 9.54
C ILE A 28 3.81 6.52 8.90
N GLY A 29 4.71 5.58 9.23
CA GLY A 29 6.03 5.50 8.61
C GLY A 29 5.94 5.29 7.09
N ALA A 30 5.04 4.41 6.65
CA ALA A 30 4.78 4.16 5.23
C ALA A 30 4.22 5.40 4.52
N LEU A 31 3.27 6.10 5.15
CA LEU A 31 2.69 7.34 4.63
C LEU A 31 3.75 8.43 4.43
N ILE A 32 4.65 8.61 5.40
CA ILE A 32 5.74 9.58 5.30
C ILE A 32 6.68 9.20 4.15
N ALA A 33 7.09 7.92 4.06
CA ALA A 33 7.98 7.45 2.99
C ALA A 33 7.37 7.62 1.59
N THR A 34 6.07 7.33 1.42
CA THR A 34 5.37 7.50 0.14
C THR A 34 5.17 8.98 -0.21
N THR A 35 4.88 9.83 0.78
CA THR A 35 4.77 11.28 0.57
C THR A 35 6.10 11.86 0.08
N LEU A 36 7.21 11.46 0.71
CA LEU A 36 8.55 11.86 0.28
C LEU A 36 8.86 11.35 -1.14
N SER A 37 8.45 10.12 -1.46
CA SER A 37 8.59 9.56 -2.81
C SER A 37 7.83 10.37 -3.86
N GLY A 38 6.65 10.92 -3.52
CA GLY A 38 5.87 11.77 -4.43
C GLY A 38 6.55 13.12 -4.76
N ILE A 39 7.31 13.68 -3.81
CA ILE A 39 8.04 14.95 -3.97
C ILE A 39 9.22 14.83 -4.95
N ILE A 40 9.66 13.61 -5.23
CA ILE A 40 10.79 13.32 -6.13
C ILE A 40 10.51 13.78 -7.56
N PHE A 41 9.26 13.68 -8.04
CA PHE A 41 8.90 14.11 -9.40
C PHE A 41 9.04 15.63 -9.61
N PRO A 42 8.54 16.51 -8.71
CA PRO A 42 8.85 17.94 -8.74
C PRO A 42 10.36 18.24 -8.70
N ILE A 43 11.11 17.58 -7.82
CA ILE A 43 12.57 17.79 -7.72
C ILE A 43 13.27 17.39 -9.01
N PHE A 44 12.88 16.25 -9.58
CA PHE A 44 13.35 15.78 -10.88
C PHE A 44 13.12 16.83 -11.97
N SER A 45 11.93 17.44 -12.01
CA SER A 45 11.61 18.49 -12.99
C SER A 45 12.52 19.72 -12.88
N ILE A 46 12.86 20.15 -11.65
CA ILE A 46 13.74 21.30 -11.42
C ILE A 46 15.17 21.01 -11.90
N ILE A 47 15.72 19.85 -11.54
CA ILE A 47 17.07 19.43 -11.96
C ILE A 47 17.12 19.19 -13.48
N TYR A 48 16.04 18.66 -14.06
CA TYR A 48 15.95 18.52 -15.50
C TYR A 48 15.98 19.88 -16.21
N GLY A 49 15.37 20.91 -15.62
CA GLY A 49 15.49 22.29 -16.09
C GLY A 49 16.91 22.86 -16.01
N SER A 50 17.69 22.52 -14.97
CA SER A 50 19.09 22.98 -14.86
C SER A 50 19.97 22.37 -15.95
N VAL A 51 19.73 21.11 -16.34
CA VAL A 51 20.42 20.47 -17.48
C VAL A 51 20.24 21.29 -18.76
N PHE A 52 19.01 21.70 -19.07
CA PHE A 52 18.75 22.53 -20.26
C PHE A 52 19.52 23.86 -20.23
N LYS A 53 19.66 24.45 -19.04
CA LYS A 53 20.45 25.68 -18.84
C LYS A 53 21.94 25.42 -19.01
N SER A 54 22.46 24.28 -18.54
CA SER A 54 23.86 23.87 -18.67
C SER A 54 24.25 23.62 -20.12
N ILE A 55 23.40 22.94 -20.90
CA ILE A 55 23.66 22.67 -22.34
C ILE A 55 23.53 23.90 -23.23
N SER A 56 22.80 24.93 -22.79
CA SER A 56 22.63 26.18 -23.54
C SER A 56 23.81 27.15 -23.36
N GLN A 57 24.83 26.79 -22.57
CA GLN A 57 26.01 27.63 -22.37
C GLN A 57 26.89 27.66 -23.63
N PRO A 58 27.34 28.84 -24.08
CA PRO A 58 28.17 28.97 -25.28
C PRO A 58 29.60 28.43 -25.11
N SER A 59 30.09 28.32 -23.87
CA SER A 59 31.41 27.76 -23.57
C SER A 59 31.34 26.25 -23.31
N ARG A 60 32.13 25.48 -24.06
CA ARG A 60 32.22 24.01 -23.92
C ARG A 60 32.70 23.58 -22.53
N THR A 61 33.59 24.34 -21.90
CA THR A 61 34.08 24.01 -20.54
C THR A 61 33.00 24.21 -19.50
N ALA A 62 32.29 25.35 -19.55
CA ALA A 62 31.18 25.66 -18.65
C ALA A 62 30.01 24.67 -18.80
N MET A 63 29.74 24.21 -20.03
CA MET A 63 28.75 23.17 -20.31
C MET A 63 29.09 21.84 -19.64
N LEU A 64 30.35 21.39 -19.77
CA LEU A 64 30.80 20.11 -19.19
C LEU A 64 30.79 20.14 -17.66
N ASP A 65 31.16 21.26 -17.05
CA ASP A 65 31.15 21.40 -15.59
C ASP A 65 29.72 21.46 -15.04
N GLY A 66 28.81 22.16 -15.72
CA GLY A 66 27.37 22.14 -15.39
C GLY A 66 26.76 20.75 -15.51
N ALA A 67 27.02 20.05 -16.61
CA ALA A 67 26.53 18.69 -16.83
C ALA A 67 27.06 17.69 -15.79
N ARG A 68 28.30 17.84 -15.33
CA ARG A 68 28.87 17.01 -14.24
C ARG A 68 28.12 17.23 -12.93
N LEU A 69 27.82 18.47 -12.56
CA LEU A 69 27.06 18.78 -11.35
C LEU A 69 25.63 18.25 -11.44
N ASP A 70 24.95 18.45 -12.58
CA ASP A 70 23.60 17.94 -12.81
C ASP A 70 23.58 16.39 -12.72
N ALA A 71 24.58 15.70 -13.27
CA ALA A 71 24.71 14.23 -13.18
C ALA A 71 24.89 13.72 -11.74
N ILE A 72 25.64 14.45 -10.90
CA ILE A 72 25.77 14.13 -9.47
C ILE A 72 24.42 14.29 -8.76
N PHE A 73 23.69 15.38 -9.03
CA PHE A 73 22.35 15.58 -8.45
C PHE A 73 21.36 14.50 -8.87
N PHE A 74 21.36 14.07 -10.14
CA PHE A 74 20.53 12.94 -10.60
C PHE A 74 20.88 11.63 -9.92
N THR A 75 22.17 11.36 -9.70
CA THR A 75 22.62 10.13 -9.04
C THR A 75 22.14 10.10 -7.59
N ILE A 76 22.31 11.21 -6.87
CA ILE A 76 21.84 11.36 -5.48
C ILE A 76 20.31 11.21 -5.43
N LEU A 77 19.57 11.88 -6.32
CA LEU A 77 18.12 11.79 -6.39
C LEU A 77 17.66 10.35 -6.65
N GLY A 78 18.32 9.64 -7.57
CA GLY A 78 18.00 8.24 -7.89
C GLY A 78 18.19 7.30 -6.70
N ILE A 79 19.26 7.48 -5.92
CA ILE A 79 19.51 6.68 -4.70
C ILE A 79 18.39 6.93 -3.67
N PHE A 80 18.06 8.20 -3.41
CA PHE A 80 16.97 8.53 -2.48
C PHE A 80 15.61 8.03 -2.98
N ALA A 81 15.34 8.15 -4.28
CA ALA A 81 14.12 7.64 -4.88
C ALA A 81 13.97 6.14 -4.71
N GLY A 82 15.00 5.38 -5.04
CA GLY A 82 15.02 3.93 -4.82
C GLY A 82 14.78 3.60 -3.36
N ALA A 83 15.47 4.26 -2.43
CA ALA A 83 15.34 4.02 -1.00
C ALA A 83 13.93 4.31 -0.46
N PHE A 84 13.34 5.47 -0.79
CA PHE A 84 12.01 5.84 -0.29
C PHE A 84 10.89 5.02 -0.92
N ILE A 85 10.97 4.73 -2.22
CA ILE A 85 9.99 3.88 -2.90
C ILE A 85 10.07 2.46 -2.34
N PHE A 86 11.28 1.92 -2.16
CA PHE A 86 11.48 0.59 -1.58
C PHE A 86 10.95 0.53 -0.14
N ALA A 87 11.29 1.51 0.70
CA ALA A 87 10.82 1.58 2.08
C ALA A 87 9.29 1.68 2.15
N GLY A 88 8.67 2.54 1.33
CA GLY A 88 7.21 2.68 1.25
C GLY A 88 6.54 1.36 0.85
N CYS A 89 6.99 0.74 -0.26
CA CYS A 89 6.45 -0.54 -0.73
C CYS A 89 6.62 -1.65 0.31
N PHE A 90 7.79 -1.72 0.97
CA PHE A 90 8.07 -2.73 1.99
C PHE A 90 7.17 -2.57 3.21
N LEU A 91 7.01 -1.34 3.72
CA LEU A 91 6.19 -1.07 4.91
C LEU A 91 4.69 -1.30 4.64
N PHE A 92 4.19 -0.88 3.48
CA PHE A 92 2.80 -1.17 3.07
C PHE A 92 2.58 -2.66 2.86
N GLY A 93 3.49 -3.34 2.17
CA GLY A 93 3.40 -4.79 1.95
C GLY A 93 3.46 -5.61 3.23
N TRP A 94 4.34 -5.25 4.17
CA TRP A 94 4.41 -5.88 5.49
C TRP A 94 3.12 -5.68 6.29
N THR A 95 2.61 -4.44 6.30
CA THR A 95 1.40 -4.11 7.06
C THR A 95 0.18 -4.80 6.47
N GLY A 96 0.04 -4.81 5.15
CA GLY A 96 -1.04 -5.51 4.45
C GLY A 96 -1.05 -7.01 4.77
N GLU A 97 0.14 -7.64 4.80
CA GLU A 97 0.25 -9.05 5.18
C GLU A 97 -0.14 -9.29 6.64
N SER A 98 0.34 -8.46 7.57
CA SER A 98 0.05 -8.61 9.00
C SER A 98 -1.45 -8.47 9.30
N ILE A 99 -2.12 -7.48 8.71
CA ILE A 99 -3.56 -7.27 8.86
C ILE A 99 -4.33 -8.46 8.30
N THR A 100 -3.98 -8.91 7.09
CA THR A 100 -4.62 -10.03 6.40
C THR A 100 -4.47 -11.33 7.18
N ALA A 101 -3.28 -11.63 7.68
CA ALA A 101 -3.01 -12.83 8.47
C ALA A 101 -3.84 -12.87 9.76
N ARG A 102 -3.94 -11.73 10.48
CA ARG A 102 -4.75 -11.65 11.70
C ARG A 102 -6.24 -11.76 11.41
N LEU A 103 -6.72 -11.10 10.35
CA LEU A 103 -8.11 -11.20 9.95
C LEU A 103 -8.48 -12.64 9.60
N ARG A 104 -7.61 -13.34 8.85
CA ARG A 104 -7.80 -14.75 8.51
C ARG A 104 -7.86 -15.63 9.75
N GLN A 105 -6.97 -15.41 10.71
CA GLN A 105 -6.95 -16.16 11.96
C GLN A 105 -8.24 -15.96 12.75
N GLN A 106 -8.66 -14.70 12.94
CA GLN A 106 -9.88 -14.41 13.70
C GLN A 106 -11.14 -14.92 13.01
N LEU A 107 -11.24 -14.77 11.69
CA LEU A 107 -12.37 -15.27 10.92
C LEU A 107 -12.44 -16.80 11.02
N PHE A 108 -11.32 -17.49 10.85
CA PHE A 108 -11.27 -18.95 11.00
C PHE A 108 -11.67 -19.39 12.42
N THR A 109 -11.12 -18.75 13.45
CA THR A 109 -11.50 -19.00 14.84
C THR A 109 -12.99 -18.78 15.06
N HIS A 110 -13.57 -17.70 14.53
CA HIS A 110 -14.99 -17.44 14.70
C HIS A 110 -15.87 -18.50 14.03
N ILE A 111 -15.49 -18.95 12.82
CA ILE A 111 -16.22 -19.99 12.09
C ILE A 111 -16.22 -21.31 12.89
N ILE A 112 -15.10 -21.75 13.46
CA ILE A 112 -15.04 -23.04 14.17
C ILE A 112 -15.83 -23.07 15.49
N TYR A 113 -16.08 -21.91 16.10
CA TYR A 113 -16.82 -21.80 17.37
C TYR A 113 -18.33 -21.57 17.15
N GLN A 114 -18.78 -21.55 15.90
CA GLN A 114 -20.18 -21.34 15.57
C GLN A 114 -21.00 -22.63 15.80
N ASP A 115 -22.28 -22.46 16.14
CA ASP A 115 -23.19 -23.55 16.46
C ASP A 115 -23.54 -24.42 15.23
N GLY A 116 -24.01 -25.65 15.48
CA GLY A 116 -24.38 -26.58 14.40
C GLY A 116 -25.47 -26.04 13.46
N ALA A 117 -26.44 -25.28 14.01
CA ALA A 117 -27.54 -24.73 13.23
C ALA A 117 -27.08 -23.64 12.25
N TYR A 118 -25.96 -22.96 12.52
CA TYR A 118 -25.32 -22.08 11.56
C TYR A 118 -24.89 -22.80 10.29
N PHE A 119 -24.28 -23.99 10.42
CA PHE A 119 -23.80 -24.79 9.30
C PHE A 119 -24.91 -25.51 8.53
N ASP A 120 -26.08 -25.68 9.15
CA ASP A 120 -27.27 -26.25 8.51
C ASP A 120 -27.93 -25.27 7.52
N SER A 121 -27.56 -23.98 7.56
CA SER A 121 -28.04 -22.98 6.60
C SER A 121 -27.42 -23.18 5.22
N PRO A 122 -28.21 -23.19 4.12
CA PRO A 122 -27.69 -23.26 2.75
C PRO A 122 -26.79 -22.06 2.38
N GLU A 123 -26.85 -20.98 3.14
CA GLU A 123 -25.99 -19.80 2.99
C GLU A 123 -24.59 -19.99 3.59
N HIS A 124 -24.44 -20.81 4.64
CA HIS A 124 -23.18 -21.03 5.36
C HIS A 124 -22.59 -22.42 5.11
N THR A 125 -22.71 -22.91 3.88
CA THR A 125 -22.07 -24.16 3.46
C THR A 125 -20.55 -24.04 3.58
N THR A 126 -19.90 -25.12 4.03
CA THR A 126 -18.44 -25.18 4.22
C THR A 126 -17.66 -24.69 3.00
N GLN A 127 -18.15 -25.00 1.80
CA GLN A 127 -17.55 -24.55 0.54
C GLN A 127 -17.53 -23.02 0.41
N LYS A 128 -18.66 -22.36 0.68
CA LYS A 128 -18.76 -20.89 0.65
C LYS A 128 -17.89 -20.25 1.72
N LEU A 129 -17.85 -20.80 2.94
CA LEU A 129 -17.01 -20.27 4.02
C LEU A 129 -15.52 -20.33 3.68
N ILE A 130 -15.06 -21.42 3.03
CA ILE A 130 -13.68 -21.55 2.55
C ILE A 130 -13.41 -20.54 1.42
N GLU A 131 -14.36 -20.35 0.51
CA GLU A 131 -14.26 -19.35 -0.55
C GLU A 131 -14.12 -17.93 0.02
N HIS A 132 -14.95 -17.55 0.99
CA HIS A 132 -14.86 -16.23 1.65
C HIS A 132 -13.50 -16.06 2.36
N LEU A 133 -13.03 -17.10 3.06
CA LEU A 133 -11.74 -17.05 3.77
C LEU A 133 -10.54 -16.94 2.83
N SER A 134 -10.62 -17.54 1.64
CA SER A 134 -9.51 -17.60 0.67
C SER A 134 -9.55 -16.47 -0.37
N SER A 135 -10.73 -15.96 -0.71
CA SER A 135 -10.94 -14.98 -1.78
C SER A 135 -11.20 -13.58 -1.24
N ASP A 136 -12.00 -13.42 -0.18
CA ASP A 136 -12.40 -12.09 0.30
C ASP A 136 -11.39 -11.45 1.25
N VAL A 137 -10.77 -12.25 2.11
CA VAL A 137 -9.76 -11.76 3.07
C VAL A 137 -8.55 -11.12 2.34
N PRO A 138 -8.00 -11.71 1.27
CA PRO A 138 -6.91 -11.07 0.52
C PRO A 138 -7.33 -9.80 -0.25
N LYS A 139 -8.61 -9.60 -0.57
CA LYS A 139 -9.07 -8.35 -1.24
C LYS A 139 -8.84 -7.13 -0.35
N ILE A 140 -8.88 -7.29 0.97
CA ILE A 140 -8.58 -6.22 1.92
C ILE A 140 -7.10 -5.81 1.84
N ARG A 141 -6.20 -6.77 1.66
CA ARG A 141 -4.78 -6.48 1.38
C ARG A 141 -4.64 -5.61 0.14
N VAL A 142 -5.31 -5.99 -0.94
CA VAL A 142 -5.26 -5.26 -2.21
C VAL A 142 -5.78 -3.83 -2.03
N ALA A 143 -6.85 -3.63 -1.26
CA ALA A 143 -7.36 -2.29 -0.96
C ALA A 143 -6.39 -1.41 -0.14
N ILE A 144 -5.55 -2.02 0.71
CA ILE A 144 -4.52 -1.31 1.49
C ILE A 144 -3.26 -1.05 0.65
N ASP A 145 -2.93 -1.97 -0.26
CA ASP A 145 -1.70 -1.97 -1.07
C ASP A 145 -1.88 -1.30 -2.44
N GLN A 146 -3.10 -0.95 -2.85
CA GLN A 146 -3.37 -0.51 -4.22
C GLN A 146 -2.62 0.78 -4.57
N LYS A 147 -1.53 0.57 -5.30
CA LYS A 147 -0.77 1.52 -6.12
C LYS A 147 -1.61 2.16 -7.21
#